data_AF-A0A1G8KBQ5-F1
#
_entry.id   AF-A0A1G8KBQ5-F1
#
_cell.length_a   1.000
_cell.length_b   1.000
_cell.length_c   1.000
_cell.angle_alpha   90.00
_cell.angle_beta   90.00
_cell.angle_gamma   90.00
#
_symmetry.space_group_name_H-M   'P 1'
#
loop_
_entity.id
_entity.type
_entity.pdbx_description
1 polymer ?
#
loop_
_entity_poly.entity_id
_entity_poly.type
_entity_poly.pdbx_seq_one_letter_code
_entity_poly.pdbx_strand_id
1 'polypeptide(L)'
;MTPQEYRAARRSAAQQLLALVLPLLGLMPARPSPGQWKAVTDALYPLVYRSRTDAHRLAERFYRDQRVAQGAAAGPVEFPRRNYRPEALAVALERGVRSRLEALPEGQEVPRVIITEAAAVVERHVADAGREAVADAARHDPEALGYARVATGVSTCAFCLMLVSRGPVYKNASAALLRDGGGEPYHNRCDCLAVPVFDRKAWPGREDYLAAEATWQEAGRSLSGLRRHLDDQRRRTAEEPAVA
;
A
#
# COMPACT_ATOMS: atom_id res chain seq x y z
N MET A 1 -8.22 -17.38 -6.62
CA MET A 1 -7.44 -16.19 -6.99
C MET A 1 -6.02 -16.38 -6.50
N THR A 2 -5.10 -16.52 -7.44
CA THR A 2 -3.67 -16.59 -7.16
C THR A 2 -3.14 -15.21 -6.75
N PRO A 3 -1.98 -15.13 -6.08
CA PRO A 3 -1.34 -13.84 -5.79
C PRO A 3 -1.03 -13.04 -7.05
N GLN A 4 -0.71 -13.70 -8.17
CA GLN A 4 -0.43 -13.03 -9.44
C GLN A 4 -1.70 -12.37 -10.02
N GLU A 5 -2.83 -13.08 -10.01
CA GLU A 5 -4.13 -12.55 -10.41
C GLU A 5 -4.53 -11.37 -9.52
N TYR A 6 -4.36 -11.49 -8.20
CA TYR A 6 -4.65 -10.41 -7.25
C TYR A 6 -3.79 -9.17 -7.54
N ARG A 7 -2.48 -9.35 -7.76
CA ARG A 7 -1.55 -8.27 -8.17
C ARG A 7 -1.99 -7.62 -9.47
N ALA A 8 -2.34 -8.40 -10.49
CA ALA A 8 -2.78 -7.89 -11.79
C ALA A 8 -4.09 -7.10 -11.68
N ALA A 9 -5.09 -7.63 -10.97
CA ALA A 9 -6.37 -6.97 -10.75
C ALA A 9 -6.21 -5.64 -9.99
N ARG A 10 -5.36 -5.58 -8.96
CA ARG A 10 -5.05 -4.34 -8.25
C ARG A 10 -4.38 -3.29 -9.15
N ARG A 11 -3.42 -3.70 -9.99
CA ARG A 11 -2.75 -2.79 -10.93
C ARG A 11 -3.74 -2.22 -11.94
N SER A 12 -4.59 -3.06 -12.53
CA SER A 12 -5.63 -2.62 -13.46
C SER A 12 -6.61 -1.64 -12.80
N ALA A 13 -7.08 -1.93 -11.59
CA ALA A 13 -7.96 -1.02 -10.84
C ALA A 13 -7.29 0.32 -10.51
N ALA A 14 -6.00 0.31 -10.14
CA ALA A 14 -5.24 1.53 -9.88
C ALA A 14 -5.08 2.39 -11.15
N GLN A 15 -4.80 1.77 -12.31
CA GLN A 15 -4.71 2.48 -13.59
C GLN A 15 -6.04 3.15 -13.98
N GLN A 16 -7.15 2.43 -13.80
CA GLN A 16 -8.50 2.98 -14.05
C GLN A 16 -8.82 4.16 -13.11
N LEU A 17 -8.49 4.03 -11.82
CA LEU A 17 -8.62 5.13 -10.87
C LEU A 17 -7.80 6.35 -11.29
N LEU A 18 -6.52 6.16 -11.62
CA LEU A 18 -5.62 7.24 -12.03
C LEU A 18 -6.15 7.99 -13.26
N ALA A 19 -6.70 7.27 -14.25
CA ALA A 19 -7.30 7.89 -15.43
C ALA A 19 -8.46 8.84 -15.08
N LEU A 20 -9.19 8.57 -13.99
CA LEU A 20 -10.30 9.38 -13.52
C LEU A 20 -9.85 10.54 -12.61
N VAL A 21 -8.87 10.31 -11.74
CA VAL A 21 -8.48 11.31 -10.72
C VAL A 21 -7.44 12.31 -11.19
N LEU A 22 -6.57 11.94 -12.14
CA LEU A 22 -5.53 12.85 -12.63
C LEU A 22 -6.10 14.15 -13.25
N PRO A 23 -7.16 14.11 -14.09
CA PRO A 23 -7.79 15.33 -14.59
C PRO A 23 -8.33 16.22 -13.47
N LEU A 24 -8.99 15.63 -12.47
CA LEU A 24 -9.54 16.36 -11.32
C LEU A 24 -8.46 17.00 -10.45
N LEU A 25 -7.36 16.28 -10.23
CA LEU A 25 -6.19 16.80 -9.53
C LEU A 25 -5.51 17.93 -10.31
N GLY A 26 -5.54 17.87 -11.65
CA GLY A 26 -5.04 18.94 -12.52
C GLY A 26 -5.85 20.24 -12.49
N LEU A 27 -7.09 20.20 -11.97
CA LEU A 27 -7.91 21.41 -11.76
C LEU A 27 -7.49 22.20 -10.51
N MET A 28 -6.63 21.64 -9.66
CA MET A 28 -6.20 22.31 -8.44
C MET A 28 -5.24 23.47 -8.78
N PRO A 29 -5.58 24.72 -8.42
CA PRO A 29 -4.70 25.85 -8.70
C PRO A 29 -3.55 25.94 -7.67
N ALA A 30 -2.52 26.71 -8.00
CA ALA A 30 -1.60 27.23 -7.00
C ALA A 30 -2.37 28.04 -5.95
N ARG A 31 -1.97 27.91 -4.68
CA ARG A 31 -2.61 28.59 -3.52
C ARG A 31 -4.15 28.45 -3.50
N PRO A 32 -4.69 27.22 -3.49
CA PRO A 32 -6.14 27.02 -3.57
C PRO A 32 -6.86 27.62 -2.35
N SER A 33 -7.91 28.39 -2.61
CA SER A 33 -8.83 28.85 -1.57
C SER A 33 -9.49 27.65 -0.86
N PRO A 34 -10.02 27.83 0.37
CA PRO A 34 -10.75 26.77 1.05
C PRO A 34 -11.89 26.16 0.21
N GLY A 35 -12.59 26.99 -0.58
CA GLY A 35 -13.65 26.55 -1.49
C GLY A 35 -13.12 25.71 -2.66
N GLN A 36 -12.02 26.14 -3.28
CA GLN A 36 -11.38 25.38 -4.37
C GLN A 36 -10.84 24.03 -3.88
N TRP A 37 -10.19 24.02 -2.70
CA TRP A 37 -9.72 22.80 -2.07
C TRP A 37 -10.86 21.82 -1.80
N LYS A 38 -11.92 22.31 -1.15
CA LYS A 38 -13.11 21.51 -0.84
C LYS A 38 -13.75 20.94 -2.10
N ALA A 39 -13.91 21.75 -3.15
CA ALA A 39 -14.51 21.31 -4.41
C ALA A 39 -13.73 20.14 -5.05
N VAL A 40 -12.39 20.23 -5.09
CA VAL A 40 -11.57 19.13 -5.62
C VAL A 40 -11.66 17.89 -4.73
N THR A 41 -11.57 18.02 -3.41
CA THR A 41 -11.67 16.86 -2.51
C THR A 41 -13.05 16.19 -2.55
N ASP A 42 -14.12 16.98 -2.66
CA ASP A 42 -15.49 16.48 -2.79
C ASP A 42 -15.70 15.73 -4.12
N ALA A 43 -15.10 16.21 -5.21
CA ALA A 43 -15.14 15.55 -6.51
C ALA A 43 -14.35 14.23 -6.53
N LEU A 44 -13.21 14.18 -5.84
CA LEU A 44 -12.39 12.97 -5.74
C LEU A 44 -13.04 11.90 -4.86
N TYR A 45 -13.66 12.30 -3.75
CA TYR A 45 -14.15 11.38 -2.73
C TYR A 45 -15.03 10.22 -3.26
N PRO A 46 -16.08 10.43 -4.07
CA PRO A 46 -16.92 9.32 -4.55
C PRO A 46 -16.14 8.32 -5.43
N LEU A 47 -15.15 8.78 -6.19
CA LEU A 47 -14.28 7.92 -7.00
C LEU A 47 -13.38 7.05 -6.11
N VAL A 48 -12.79 7.67 -5.08
CA VAL A 48 -11.94 6.98 -4.11
C VAL A 48 -12.75 6.00 -3.26
N TYR A 49 -13.94 6.40 -2.79
CA TYR A 49 -14.82 5.55 -1.99
C TYR A 49 -15.26 4.30 -2.75
N ARG A 50 -15.67 4.46 -4.03
CA ARG A 50 -16.02 3.33 -4.91
C ARG A 50 -14.82 2.41 -5.10
N SER A 51 -13.66 2.97 -5.44
CA SER A 51 -12.44 2.19 -5.67
C SER A 51 -11.95 1.46 -4.41
N ARG A 52 -12.09 2.07 -3.22
CA ARG A 52 -11.87 1.41 -1.93
C ARG A 52 -12.80 0.23 -1.71
N THR A 53 -14.08 0.37 -2.09
CA THR A 53 -15.07 -0.71 -2.00
C THR A 53 -14.69 -1.88 -2.90
N ASP A 54 -14.23 -1.60 -4.13
CA ASP A 54 -13.81 -2.64 -5.06
C ASP A 54 -12.50 -3.31 -4.63
N ALA A 55 -11.54 -2.53 -4.11
CA ALA A 55 -10.31 -3.05 -3.53
C ALA A 55 -10.58 -3.98 -2.33
N HIS A 56 -11.53 -3.63 -1.47
CA HIS A 56 -11.98 -4.49 -0.36
C HIS A 56 -12.58 -5.80 -0.86
N ARG A 57 -13.52 -5.75 -1.82
CA ARG A 57 -14.13 -6.97 -2.41
C ARG A 57 -13.11 -7.87 -3.10
N LEU A 58 -12.13 -7.26 -3.77
CA LEU A 58 -11.04 -7.99 -4.40
C LEU A 58 -10.18 -8.72 -3.35
N ALA A 59 -9.88 -8.04 -2.24
CA ALA A 59 -9.13 -8.61 -1.12
C ALA A 59 -9.91 -9.73 -0.41
N GLU A 60 -11.23 -9.62 -0.27
CA GLU A 60 -12.07 -10.67 0.27
C GLU A 60 -11.98 -11.96 -0.57
N ARG A 61 -12.15 -11.86 -1.89
CA ARG A 61 -12.00 -13.02 -2.79
C ARG A 61 -10.62 -13.65 -2.67
N PHE A 62 -9.58 -12.82 -2.75
CA PHE A 62 -8.21 -13.26 -2.57
C PHE A 62 -8.01 -14.00 -1.24
N TYR A 63 -8.49 -13.45 -0.14
CA TYR A 63 -8.36 -14.05 1.18
C TYR A 63 -9.05 -15.43 1.25
N ARG A 64 -10.31 -15.53 0.81
CA ARG A 64 -11.07 -16.79 0.83
C ARG A 64 -10.37 -17.87 0.00
N ASP A 65 -9.86 -17.50 -1.17
CA ASP A 65 -9.14 -18.42 -2.04
C ASP A 65 -7.81 -18.88 -1.42
N GLN A 66 -7.09 -17.98 -0.75
CA GLN A 66 -5.85 -18.32 -0.04
C GLN A 66 -6.08 -19.17 1.20
N ARG A 67 -7.21 -18.99 1.90
CA ARG A 67 -7.63 -19.84 3.01
C ARG A 67 -7.70 -21.30 2.57
N VAL A 68 -8.49 -21.57 1.54
CA VAL A 68 -8.67 -22.94 1.02
C VAL A 68 -7.37 -23.48 0.40
N ALA A 69 -6.65 -22.66 -0.38
CA ALA A 69 -5.41 -23.09 -1.03
C ALA A 69 -4.29 -23.48 -0.03
N GLN A 70 -4.32 -22.93 1.18
CA GLN A 70 -3.39 -23.24 2.26
C GLN A 70 -3.92 -24.31 3.23
N GLY A 71 -5.02 -24.99 2.88
CA GLY A 71 -5.54 -26.14 3.62
C GLY A 71 -6.51 -25.82 4.76
N ALA A 72 -6.87 -24.55 4.97
CA ALA A 72 -7.93 -24.18 5.90
C ALA A 72 -9.31 -24.44 5.28
N ALA A 73 -10.35 -24.56 6.12
CA ALA A 73 -11.70 -24.81 5.61
C ALA A 73 -12.22 -23.66 4.71
N ALA A 74 -13.35 -23.83 4.02
CA ALA A 74 -13.98 -22.74 3.27
C ALA A 74 -14.95 -21.88 4.12
N GLY A 75 -15.14 -22.24 5.40
CA GLY A 75 -16.21 -21.76 6.27
C GLY A 75 -16.37 -20.23 6.39
N PRO A 76 -17.39 -19.76 7.11
CA PRO A 76 -17.67 -18.33 7.20
C PRO A 76 -16.48 -17.57 7.80
N VAL A 77 -16.13 -16.45 7.17
CA VAL A 77 -15.10 -15.51 7.64
C VAL A 77 -15.69 -14.10 7.55
N GLU A 78 -15.49 -13.32 8.60
CA GLU A 78 -15.93 -11.93 8.68
C GLU A 78 -14.98 -11.00 7.94
N PHE A 79 -15.55 -10.08 7.15
CA PHE A 79 -14.83 -9.01 6.46
C PHE A 79 -15.46 -7.67 6.81
N PRO A 80 -15.21 -7.14 8.02
CA PRO A 80 -15.77 -5.87 8.42
C PRO A 80 -15.19 -4.75 7.54
N ARG A 81 -16.08 -3.92 6.97
CA ARG A 81 -15.68 -2.72 6.25
C ARG A 81 -15.53 -1.55 7.22
N ARG A 82 -14.32 -1.00 7.30
CA ARG A 82 -14.08 0.24 8.05
C ARG A 82 -14.84 1.41 7.42
N ASN A 83 -15.37 2.29 8.26
CA ASN A 83 -15.95 3.54 7.81
C ASN A 83 -14.86 4.44 7.22
N TYR A 84 -15.00 4.82 5.94
CA TYR A 84 -14.10 5.77 5.28
C TYR A 84 -14.85 7.08 5.09
N ARG A 85 -14.44 8.11 5.84
CA ARG A 85 -15.09 9.42 5.80
C ARG A 85 -14.38 10.37 4.83
N PRO A 86 -15.08 11.36 4.24
CA PRO A 86 -14.47 12.34 3.34
C PRO A 86 -13.26 13.07 3.91
N GLU A 87 -13.27 13.36 5.21
CA GLU A 87 -12.19 14.10 5.88
C GLU A 87 -10.87 13.32 5.88
N ALA A 88 -10.91 11.98 5.87
CA ALA A 88 -9.70 11.17 5.80
C ALA A 88 -8.92 11.42 4.50
N LEU A 89 -9.63 11.56 3.37
CA LEU A 89 -9.02 11.87 2.08
C LEU A 89 -8.49 13.31 2.07
N ALA A 90 -9.31 14.26 2.51
CA ALA A 90 -8.98 15.68 2.50
C ALA A 90 -7.73 15.96 3.35
N VAL A 91 -7.67 15.43 4.58
CA VAL A 91 -6.52 15.57 5.49
C VAL A 91 -5.27 14.90 4.91
N ALA A 92 -5.41 13.74 4.26
CA ALA A 92 -4.28 13.06 3.65
C ALA A 92 -3.69 13.83 2.46
N LEU A 93 -4.55 14.39 1.60
CA LEU A 93 -4.13 15.28 0.51
C LEU A 93 -3.51 16.57 1.05
N GLU A 94 -4.07 17.12 2.13
CA GLU A 94 -3.57 18.34 2.73
C GLU A 94 -2.14 18.16 3.24
N ARG A 95 -1.91 17.09 4.03
CA ARG A 95 -0.58 16.71 4.49
C ARG A 95 0.38 16.37 3.34
N GLY A 96 -0.14 15.86 2.23
CA GLY A 96 0.65 15.40 1.10
C GLY A 96 1.13 16.53 0.17
N VAL A 97 0.28 17.52 -0.13
CA VAL A 97 0.56 18.49 -1.19
C VAL A 97 0.23 19.95 -0.88
N ARG A 98 -0.49 20.26 0.22
CA ARG A 98 -0.97 21.64 0.52
C ARG A 98 0.17 22.66 0.55
N SER A 99 1.20 22.39 1.35
CA SER A 99 2.33 23.32 1.53
C SER A 99 3.08 23.59 0.22
N ARG A 100 3.16 22.59 -0.66
CA ARG A 100 3.79 22.74 -1.98
C ARG A 100 2.97 23.60 -2.92
N LEU A 101 1.65 23.46 -2.88
CA LEU A 101 0.74 24.32 -3.67
C LEU A 101 0.75 25.77 -3.17
N GLU A 102 0.88 25.98 -1.87
CA GLU A 102 0.96 27.32 -1.28
C GLU A 102 2.29 28.04 -1.55
N ALA A 103 3.37 27.27 -1.70
CA ALA A 103 4.68 27.77 -2.07
C ALA A 103 4.76 28.29 -3.53
N LEU A 104 3.82 27.89 -4.39
CA LEU A 104 3.77 28.38 -5.77
C LEU A 104 3.30 29.85 -5.83
N PRO A 105 3.81 30.66 -6.77
CA PRO A 105 3.22 31.93 -7.15
C PRO A 105 1.75 31.77 -7.56
N GLU A 106 0.94 32.79 -7.25
CA GLU A 106 -0.46 32.83 -7.66
C GLU A 106 -0.58 32.80 -9.19
N GLY A 107 -1.51 31.99 -9.71
CA GLY A 107 -1.71 31.82 -11.15
C GLY A 107 -0.67 30.96 -11.86
N GLN A 108 0.40 30.51 -11.19
CA GLN A 108 1.33 29.56 -11.79
C GLN A 108 0.63 28.20 -12.01
N GLU A 109 0.88 27.60 -13.17
CA GLU A 109 0.50 26.21 -13.42
C GLU A 109 1.14 25.27 -12.40
N VAL A 110 0.35 24.36 -11.83
CA VAL A 110 0.83 23.40 -10.84
C VAL A 110 1.76 22.39 -11.51
N PRO A 111 3.03 22.28 -11.08
CA PRO A 111 3.95 21.32 -11.65
C PRO A 111 3.42 19.89 -11.56
N ARG A 112 3.59 19.12 -12.65
CA ARG A 112 3.14 17.72 -12.75
C ARG A 112 3.59 16.85 -11.58
N VAL A 113 4.76 17.12 -11.01
CA VAL A 113 5.24 16.40 -9.83
C VAL A 113 4.27 16.48 -8.65
N ILE A 114 3.70 17.65 -8.35
CA ILE A 114 2.74 17.84 -7.25
C ILE A 114 1.45 17.05 -7.53
N ILE A 115 0.98 17.07 -8.78
CA ILE A 115 -0.19 16.28 -9.20
C ILE A 115 0.06 14.79 -8.99
N THR A 116 1.25 14.28 -9.38
CA THR A 116 1.61 12.87 -9.18
C THR A 116 1.82 12.49 -7.71
N GLU A 117 2.13 13.45 -6.84
CA GLU A 117 2.21 13.22 -5.38
C GLU A 117 0.83 13.13 -4.76
N ALA A 118 -0.10 14.00 -5.17
CA ALA A 118 -1.50 13.91 -4.77
C ALA A 118 -2.14 12.60 -5.27
N ALA A 119 -1.85 12.19 -6.51
CA ALA A 119 -2.30 10.91 -7.04
C ALA A 119 -1.79 9.73 -6.21
N ALA A 120 -0.53 9.77 -5.75
CA ALA A 120 0.03 8.72 -4.91
C ALA A 120 -0.63 8.63 -3.51
N VAL A 121 -1.16 9.74 -2.98
CA VAL A 121 -1.99 9.74 -1.76
C VAL A 121 -3.31 9.00 -2.02
N VAL A 122 -3.97 9.32 -3.13
CA VAL A 122 -5.23 8.68 -3.55
C VAL A 122 -5.06 7.18 -3.75
N GLU A 123 -4.02 6.77 -4.51
CA GLU A 123 -3.71 5.36 -4.74
C GLU A 123 -3.44 4.60 -3.45
N ARG A 124 -2.70 5.20 -2.51
CA ARG A 124 -2.45 4.61 -1.19
C ARG A 124 -3.78 4.36 -0.47
N HIS A 125 -4.66 5.36 -0.41
CA HIS A 125 -5.96 5.22 0.25
C HIS A 125 -6.80 4.11 -0.38
N VAL A 126 -6.77 3.92 -1.70
CA VAL A 126 -7.45 2.78 -2.33
C VAL A 126 -6.77 1.45 -2.00
N ALA A 127 -5.45 1.38 -2.06
CA ALA A 127 -4.67 0.19 -1.73
C ALA A 127 -4.87 -0.26 -0.28
N ASP A 128 -5.01 0.68 0.64
CA ASP A 128 -5.16 0.41 2.06
C ASP A 128 -6.49 -0.28 2.38
N ALA A 129 -7.57 0.00 1.65
CA ALA A 129 -8.84 -0.72 1.86
C ALA A 129 -8.70 -2.25 1.67
N GLY A 130 -7.90 -2.69 0.70
CA GLY A 130 -7.62 -4.12 0.51
C GLY A 130 -6.70 -4.71 1.58
N ARG A 131 -5.71 -3.94 2.04
CA ARG A 131 -4.80 -4.36 3.12
C ARG A 131 -5.51 -4.44 4.46
N GLU A 132 -6.38 -3.48 4.76
CA GLU A 132 -7.25 -3.45 5.93
C GLU A 132 -8.19 -4.65 5.93
N ALA A 133 -8.80 -4.98 4.78
CA ALA A 133 -9.67 -6.15 4.65
C ALA A 133 -8.95 -7.46 5.01
N VAL A 134 -7.74 -7.69 4.47
CA VAL A 134 -6.93 -8.88 4.82
C VAL A 134 -6.55 -8.87 6.29
N ALA A 135 -6.10 -7.72 6.82
CA ALA A 135 -5.66 -7.61 8.20
C ALA A 135 -6.81 -7.81 9.20
N ASP A 136 -8.00 -7.29 8.89
CA ASP A 136 -9.18 -7.43 9.74
C ASP A 136 -9.76 -8.84 9.63
N ALA A 137 -9.81 -9.45 8.45
CA ALA A 137 -10.21 -10.85 8.30
C ALA A 137 -9.27 -11.80 9.05
N ALA A 138 -7.95 -11.65 8.90
CA ALA A 138 -6.96 -12.47 9.61
C ALA A 138 -7.05 -12.34 11.14
N ARG A 139 -7.56 -11.21 11.65
CA ARG A 139 -7.78 -11.01 13.09
C ARG A 139 -8.97 -11.80 13.61
N HIS A 140 -10.04 -11.91 12.83
CA HIS A 140 -11.30 -12.55 13.23
C HIS A 140 -11.40 -14.01 12.78
N ASP A 141 -10.52 -14.46 11.89
CA ASP A 141 -10.48 -15.85 11.44
C ASP A 141 -9.65 -16.73 12.40
N PRO A 142 -10.26 -17.71 13.07
CA PRO A 142 -9.55 -18.58 14.01
C PRO A 142 -8.51 -19.48 13.33
N GLU A 143 -8.69 -19.82 12.06
CA GLU A 143 -7.73 -20.65 11.32
C GLU A 143 -6.54 -19.83 10.78
N ALA A 144 -6.68 -18.50 10.67
CA ALA A 144 -5.58 -17.67 10.22
C ALA A 144 -4.46 -17.63 11.27
N LEU A 145 -3.23 -17.87 10.84
CA LEU A 145 -2.04 -17.66 11.68
C LEU A 145 -1.67 -16.16 11.75
N GLY A 146 -2.23 -15.35 10.86
CA GLY A 146 -2.04 -13.92 10.71
C GLY A 146 -1.98 -13.55 9.23
N TYR A 147 -1.32 -12.44 8.93
CA TYR A 147 -0.91 -12.10 7.57
C TYR A 147 0.58 -11.78 7.54
N ALA A 148 1.17 -11.83 6.34
CA ALA A 148 2.53 -11.38 6.05
C ALA A 148 2.49 -10.20 5.07
N ARG A 149 3.53 -9.38 5.09
CA ARG A 149 3.76 -8.43 3.99
C ARG A 149 4.54 -9.11 2.89
N VAL A 150 4.13 -8.88 1.64
CA VAL A 150 4.79 -9.47 0.47
C VAL A 150 5.12 -8.37 -0.52
N ALA A 151 6.40 -8.28 -0.90
CA ALA A 151 6.87 -7.40 -1.97
C ALA A 151 6.30 -7.85 -3.32
N THR A 152 6.10 -6.94 -4.26
CA THR A 152 5.63 -7.29 -5.62
C THR A 152 6.72 -7.24 -6.67
N GLY A 153 7.93 -6.82 -6.30
CA GLY A 153 9.13 -6.87 -7.14
C GLY A 153 9.31 -5.69 -8.10
N VAL A 154 8.45 -4.66 -8.08
CA VAL A 154 8.58 -3.49 -8.97
C VAL A 154 9.51 -2.43 -8.36
N SER A 155 9.30 -2.09 -7.09
CA SER A 155 10.25 -1.29 -6.31
C SER A 155 9.83 -1.31 -4.84
N THR A 156 10.49 -2.11 -4.00
CA THR A 156 10.18 -2.18 -2.56
C THR A 156 11.19 -1.35 -1.78
N CYS A 157 10.71 -0.34 -1.04
CA CYS A 157 11.60 0.49 -0.23
C CYS A 157 12.16 -0.29 0.97
N ALA A 158 13.29 0.18 1.55
CA ALA A 158 13.91 -0.45 2.72
C ALA A 158 12.94 -0.65 3.89
N PHE A 159 12.03 0.30 4.12
CA PHE A 159 11.06 0.21 5.20
C PHE A 159 10.07 -0.95 4.98
N CYS A 160 9.60 -1.13 3.75
CA CYS A 160 8.71 -2.23 3.41
C CYS A 160 9.43 -3.56 3.40
N LEU A 161 10.66 -3.62 2.90
CA LEU A 161 11.47 -4.82 2.93
C LEU A 161 11.73 -5.29 4.38
N MET A 162 11.98 -4.36 5.31
CA MET A 162 12.04 -4.65 6.75
C MET A 162 10.73 -5.22 7.30
N LEU A 163 9.56 -4.82 6.79
CA LEU A 163 8.29 -5.38 7.23
C LEU A 163 8.00 -6.74 6.58
N VAL A 164 8.40 -6.93 5.32
CA VAL A 164 8.38 -8.24 4.64
C VAL A 164 9.25 -9.25 5.39
N SER A 165 10.43 -8.82 5.85
CA SER A 165 11.38 -9.67 6.59
C SER A 165 10.87 -10.17 7.94
N ARG A 166 9.71 -9.72 8.42
CA ARG A 166 9.09 -10.22 9.67
C ARG A 166 8.25 -11.47 9.45
N GLY A 167 7.85 -11.78 8.21
CA GLY A 167 7.01 -12.94 7.91
C GLY A 167 5.58 -12.83 8.48
N PRO A 168 4.92 -13.97 8.76
CA PRO A 168 3.50 -14.03 9.14
C PRO A 168 3.25 -13.74 10.64
N VAL A 169 3.77 -12.62 11.14
CA VAL A 169 3.65 -12.23 12.56
C VAL A 169 2.48 -11.30 12.85
N TYR A 170 1.77 -10.84 11.81
CA TYR A 170 0.74 -9.83 11.95
C TYR A 170 -0.63 -10.48 12.17
N LYS A 171 -0.98 -10.78 13.42
CA LYS A 171 -2.35 -11.20 13.80
C LYS A 171 -3.06 -10.18 14.69
N ASN A 172 -2.33 -9.57 15.63
CA ASN A 172 -2.88 -8.63 16.61
C ASN A 172 -2.39 -7.19 16.34
N ALA A 173 -3.17 -6.19 16.76
CA ALA A 173 -2.93 -4.77 16.47
C ALA A 173 -1.53 -4.26 16.88
N SER A 174 -0.94 -4.83 17.94
CA SER A 174 0.39 -4.50 18.45
C SER A 174 1.53 -4.87 17.49
N ALA A 175 1.37 -5.93 16.68
CA ALA A 175 2.39 -6.36 15.72
C ALA A 175 2.44 -5.46 14.47
N ALA A 176 1.36 -4.71 14.20
CA ALA A 176 1.17 -3.95 12.95
C ALA A 176 1.72 -2.51 12.99
N LEU A 177 2.38 -2.09 14.07
CA LEU A 177 2.72 -0.69 14.28
C LEU A 177 3.86 -0.15 13.40
N LEU A 178 3.62 1.09 12.93
CA LEU A 178 4.60 1.99 12.32
C LEU A 178 5.22 2.94 13.32
N ARG A 179 6.37 3.45 12.85
CA ARG A 179 7.18 4.62 13.20
C ARG A 179 6.58 5.76 14.04
N ASP A 180 5.27 6.05 13.97
CA ASP A 180 4.72 7.31 14.50
C ASP A 180 3.42 7.17 15.33
N GLY A 181 2.96 5.95 15.68
CA GLY A 181 1.77 5.76 16.53
C GLY A 181 0.41 6.23 15.95
N GLY A 182 0.40 6.80 14.74
CA GLY A 182 -0.77 7.47 14.12
C GLY A 182 -1.62 6.65 13.14
N GLY A 183 -1.47 5.32 13.08
CA GLY A 183 -2.53 4.46 12.54
C GLY A 183 -2.54 4.10 11.03
N GLU A 184 -1.67 4.61 10.15
CA GLU A 184 -1.69 4.19 8.73
C GLU A 184 -0.45 3.40 8.30
N PRO A 185 -0.48 2.04 8.26
CA PRO A 185 0.69 1.19 8.17
C PRO A 185 1.48 1.17 6.84
N TYR A 186 1.17 2.07 5.91
CA TYR A 186 1.68 2.08 4.55
C TYR A 186 1.96 3.52 4.06
N HIS A 187 3.03 3.69 3.28
CA HIS A 187 3.40 4.98 2.70
C HIS A 187 2.92 5.11 1.25
N ASN A 188 2.93 6.35 0.72
CA ASN A 188 2.61 6.62 -0.68
C ASN A 188 3.54 5.84 -1.61
N ARG A 189 3.02 5.32 -2.73
CA ARG A 189 3.79 4.47 -3.65
C ARG A 189 4.32 3.17 -3.03
N CYS A 190 3.66 2.63 -1.99
CA CYS A 190 3.94 1.25 -1.55
C CYS A 190 3.25 0.23 -2.46
N ASP A 191 4.04 -0.68 -3.03
CA ASP A 191 3.58 -1.79 -3.86
C ASP A 191 3.24 -3.07 -3.06
N CYS A 192 3.71 -3.14 -1.82
CA CYS A 192 3.52 -4.23 -0.86
C CYS A 192 2.06 -4.70 -0.71
N LEU A 193 1.88 -6.02 -0.60
CA LEU A 193 0.62 -6.70 -0.30
C LEU A 193 0.53 -7.10 1.16
N ALA A 194 -0.70 -7.23 1.67
CA ALA A 194 -1.01 -8.07 2.82
C ALA A 194 -1.49 -9.43 2.28
N VAL A 195 -0.85 -10.53 2.70
CA VAL A 195 -1.19 -11.89 2.29
C VAL A 195 -1.55 -12.71 3.53
N PRO A 196 -2.75 -13.31 3.60
CA PRO A 196 -3.13 -14.12 4.76
C PRO A 196 -2.33 -15.43 4.78
N VAL A 197 -2.02 -15.89 5.98
CA VAL A 197 -1.22 -17.10 6.18
C VAL A 197 -1.98 -18.06 7.10
N PHE A 198 -2.14 -19.29 6.61
CA PHE A 198 -2.80 -20.41 7.28
C PHE A 198 -1.85 -21.59 7.49
N ASP A 199 -0.81 -21.72 6.65
CA ASP A 199 0.29 -22.65 6.84
C ASP A 199 1.63 -21.89 6.81
N ARG A 200 2.44 -21.99 7.88
CA ARG A 200 3.77 -21.35 7.95
C ARG A 200 4.78 -21.94 6.96
N LYS A 201 4.56 -23.18 6.51
CA LYS A 201 5.45 -23.90 5.59
C LYS A 201 5.07 -23.65 4.13
N ALA A 202 3.80 -23.44 3.83
CA ALA A 202 3.29 -23.26 2.48
C ALA A 202 2.33 -22.06 2.38
N TRP A 203 2.89 -20.88 2.11
CA TRP A 203 2.11 -19.66 1.87
C TRP A 203 2.76 -18.77 0.79
N PRO A 204 1.98 -17.97 0.04
CA PRO A 204 2.55 -17.18 -1.04
C PRO A 204 3.39 -16.00 -0.55
N GLY A 205 4.64 -15.92 -1.03
CA GLY A 205 5.61 -14.91 -0.60
C GLY A 205 6.55 -15.39 0.51
N ARG A 206 6.51 -16.68 0.87
CA ARG A 206 7.44 -17.27 1.84
C ARG A 206 8.91 -17.12 1.43
N GLU A 207 9.22 -17.36 0.16
CA GLU A 207 10.57 -17.23 -0.37
C GLU A 207 11.05 -15.77 -0.32
N ASP A 208 10.19 -14.82 -0.75
CA ASP A 208 10.46 -13.38 -0.66
C ASP A 208 10.73 -12.95 0.79
N TYR A 209 9.96 -13.48 1.75
CA TYR A 209 10.18 -13.25 3.18
C TYR A 209 11.55 -13.77 3.63
N LEU A 210 11.92 -15.01 3.29
CA LEU A 210 13.20 -15.58 3.70
C LEU A 210 14.39 -14.80 3.11
N ALA A 211 14.29 -14.38 1.86
CA ALA A 211 15.29 -13.53 1.22
C ALA A 211 15.39 -12.15 1.91
N ALA A 212 14.24 -11.53 2.22
CA ALA A 212 14.18 -10.27 2.94
C ALA A 212 14.72 -10.39 4.37
N GLU A 213 14.49 -11.52 5.04
CA GLU A 213 15.03 -11.82 6.36
C GLU A 213 16.55 -11.96 6.34
N ALA A 214 17.12 -12.72 5.40
CA ALA A 214 18.56 -12.81 5.23
C ALA A 214 19.19 -11.42 5.01
N THR A 215 18.64 -10.65 4.08
CA THR A 215 19.08 -9.27 3.80
C THR A 215 18.98 -8.39 5.05
N TRP A 216 17.90 -8.50 5.82
CA TRP A 216 17.70 -7.74 7.06
C TRP A 216 18.75 -8.10 8.12
N GLN A 217 19.12 -9.37 8.22
CA GLN A 217 20.15 -9.87 9.13
C GLN A 217 21.54 -9.37 8.75
N GLU A 218 21.91 -9.49 7.48
CA GLU A 218 23.18 -9.00 6.92
C GLU A 218 23.32 -7.48 7.09
N ALA A 219 22.21 -6.74 6.97
CA ALA A 219 22.15 -5.31 7.17
C ALA A 219 22.20 -4.88 8.65
N GLY A 220 22.46 -5.80 9.58
CA GLY A 220 22.60 -5.51 11.01
C GLY A 220 21.27 -5.23 11.71
N ARG A 221 20.15 -5.74 11.17
CA ARG A 221 18.80 -5.62 11.75
C ARG A 221 18.39 -4.18 12.08
N SER A 222 18.80 -3.23 11.23
CA SER A 222 18.46 -1.81 11.39
C SER A 222 17.99 -1.20 10.07
N LEU A 223 17.02 -0.27 10.13
CA LEU A 223 16.51 0.38 8.93
C LEU A 223 17.59 1.21 8.22
N SER A 224 18.49 1.83 8.98
CA SER A 224 19.63 2.58 8.43
C SER A 224 20.64 1.65 7.77
N GLY A 225 20.95 0.50 8.37
CA GLY A 225 21.78 -0.53 7.77
C GLY A 225 21.18 -1.09 6.49
N LEU A 226 19.87 -1.38 6.49
CA LEU A 226 19.18 -1.90 5.30
C LEU A 226 19.18 -0.90 4.15
N ARG A 227 19.00 0.40 4.43
CA ARG A 227 19.13 1.46 3.43
C ARG A 227 20.51 1.46 2.78
N ARG A 228 21.57 1.47 3.60
CA ARG A 228 22.96 1.41 3.10
C ARG A 228 23.20 0.17 2.25
N HIS A 229 22.80 -1.01 2.76
CA HIS A 229 22.96 -2.26 2.03
C HIS A 229 22.27 -2.21 0.64
N LEU A 230 21.03 -1.74 0.57
CA LEU A 230 20.31 -1.63 -0.70
C LEU A 230 20.92 -0.60 -1.66
N ASP A 231 21.44 0.52 -1.13
CA ASP A 231 22.10 1.53 -1.95
C ASP A 231 23.45 1.01 -2.48
N ASP A 232 24.19 0.22 -1.70
CA ASP A 232 25.42 -0.44 -2.12
C ASP A 232 25.16 -1.47 -3.22
N GLN A 233 24.11 -2.30 -3.07
CA GLN A 233 23.68 -3.26 -4.09
C GLN A 233 23.35 -2.56 -5.41
N ARG A 234 22.57 -1.46 -5.35
CA ARG A 234 22.22 -0.67 -6.56
C ARG A 234 23.45 -0.11 -7.27
N ARG A 235 24.46 0.35 -6.52
CA ARG A 235 25.71 0.84 -7.12
C ARG A 235 26.46 -0.28 -7.82
N ARG A 236 26.58 -1.45 -7.18
CA ARG A 236 27.24 -2.63 -7.78
C ARG A 236 26.54 -3.10 -9.06
N THR A 237 25.22 -3.21 -9.05
CA THR A 237 24.45 -3.60 -10.24
C THR A 237 24.54 -2.56 -11.37
N ALA A 238 24.68 -1.27 -11.04
CA ALA A 238 24.88 -0.21 -12.04
C ALA A 238 26.31 -0.18 -12.60
N GLU A 239 27.29 -0.71 -11.86
CA GLU A 239 28.71 -0.79 -12.24
C GLU A 239 29.06 -2.10 -12.98
N GLU A 240 28.21 -3.14 -12.89
CA GLU A 240 28.35 -4.36 -13.68
C GLU A 240 28.09 -4.05 -15.17
N PRO A 241 29.08 -4.24 -16.08
CA PRO A 241 28.84 -4.06 -17.50
C PRO A 241 27.80 -5.08 -17.95
N ALA A 242 26.82 -4.64 -18.74
CA ALA A 242 25.86 -5.53 -19.36
C ALA A 242 26.63 -6.61 -20.13
N VAL A 243 26.62 -7.83 -19.62
CA VAL A 243 27.22 -8.98 -20.29
C VAL A 243 26.43 -9.18 -21.58
N ALA A 244 27.09 -8.86 -22.69
CA ALA A 244 26.57 -9.01 -24.05
C ALA A 244 26.47 -10.48 -24.46
#